data_AF-A0A0N8SK60-F1
#
_entry.id   AF-A0A0N8SK60-F1
#
_cell.length_a   1.000
_cell.length_b   1.000
_cell.length_c   1.000
_cell.angle_alpha   90.00
_cell.angle_beta   90.00
_cell.angle_gamma   90.00
#
_symmetry.space_group_name_H-M   'P 1'
#
loop_
_entity.id
_entity.type
_entity.pdbx_description
1 polymer ?
#
loop_
_entity_poly.entity_id
_entity_poly.type
_entity_poly.pdbx_seq_one_letter_code
_entity_poly.pdbx_strand_id
1 'polypeptide(L)' 'MLFLTRREGENIMIGDGIQIQVLSVSEDAGNVRIQIEAPDFVAVQCRDVDSEMTDRKPGPVITHKRRWRSLVTR' A
#
# COMPACT_ATOMS: atom_id res chain seq x y z
N MET A 1 -2.98 23.91 3.14
CA MET A 1 -3.31 22.59 2.53
C MET A 1 -2.54 22.48 1.23
N LEU A 2 -1.82 21.38 1.01
CA LEU A 2 -0.99 21.17 -0.17
C LEU A 2 -1.57 20.03 -1.01
N PHE A 3 -1.69 20.24 -2.31
CA PHE A 3 -2.17 19.24 -3.26
C PHE A 3 -1.06 18.84 -4.20
N LEU A 4 -0.80 17.54 -4.30
CA LEU A 4 0.22 16.97 -5.17
C LEU A 4 -0.40 15.82 -5.94
N THR A 5 -0.18 15.81 -7.25
CA THR A 5 -0.46 14.65 -8.09
C THR A 5 0.81 13.83 -8.20
N ARG A 6 0.74 12.55 -7.85
CA ARG A 6 1.84 11.60 -7.97
C ARG A 6 1.50 10.50 -8.96
N ARG A 7 2.46 10.12 -9.79
CA ARG A 7 2.41 8.94 -10.66
C ARG A 7 3.00 7.74 -9.94
N GLU A 8 2.79 6.55 -10.51
CA GLU A 8 3.46 5.33 -10.06
C GLU A 8 4.98 5.51 -10.03
N GLY A 9 5.61 5.06 -8.94
CA GLY A 9 7.02 5.22 -8.66
C GLY A 9 7.41 6.55 -8.01
N GLU A 10 6.57 7.59 -8.09
CA GLU A 10 6.89 8.90 -7.51
C GLU A 10 6.72 8.92 -5.98
N ASN A 11 7.49 9.79 -5.34
CA ASN A 11 7.51 9.96 -3.89
C ASN A 11 7.10 11.38 -3.45
N ILE A 12 6.74 11.47 -2.18
CA ILE A 12 6.52 12.69 -1.42
C ILE A 12 7.34 12.57 -0.15
N MET A 13 8.15 13.59 0.13
CA MET A 13 8.90 13.72 1.37
C MET A 13 8.20 14.73 2.29
N ILE A 14 8.04 14.37 3.57
CA ILE A 14 7.52 15.27 4.61
C ILE A 14 8.59 15.39 5.70
N GLY A 15 9.19 16.57 5.82
CA GLY A 15 10.39 16.76 6.63
C GLY A 15 11.51 15.82 6.18
N ASP A 16 12.26 15.29 7.15
CA ASP A 16 13.43 14.44 6.88
C ASP A 16 13.20 12.95 7.19
N GLY A 17 12.00 12.59 7.68
CA GLY A 17 11.76 11.26 8.23
C GLY A 17 10.57 10.50 7.65
N ILE A 18 9.70 11.16 6.88
CA ILE A 18 8.48 10.54 6.36
C ILE A 18 8.52 10.54 4.84
N GLN A 19 8.47 9.35 4.26
CA GLN A 19 8.40 9.13 2.82
C GLN A 19 7.09 8.44 2.47
N ILE A 20 6.37 9.00 1.50
CA ILE A 20 5.16 8.42 0.93
C ILE A 20 5.45 8.12 -0.54
N GLN A 21 5.36 6.86 -0.96
CA GLN A 21 5.60 6.44 -2.33
C GLN A 21 4.36 5.78 -2.93
N VAL A 22 4.02 6.17 -4.16
CA VAL A 22 2.99 5.49 -4.95
C VAL A 22 3.64 4.27 -5.60
N LEU A 23 3.28 3.08 -5.13
CA LEU A 23 3.84 1.83 -5.66
C LEU A 23 3.14 1.35 -6.92
N SER A 24 1.82 1.48 -6.99
CA SER A 24 1.05 1.10 -8.17
C SER A 24 -0.31 1.77 -8.18
N VAL A 25 -0.84 2.03 -9.37
CA VAL A 25 -2.20 2.55 -9.57
C VAL A 25 -2.98 1.53 -10.39
N SER A 26 -4.09 1.03 -9.83
CA SER A 26 -4.98 0.13 -10.56
C SER A 26 -6.18 0.91 -11.06
N GLU A 27 -6.20 1.23 -12.36
CA GLU A 27 -7.32 1.97 -12.98
C GLU A 27 -8.63 1.16 -12.91
N ASP A 28 -8.57 -0.15 -13.19
CA ASP A 28 -9.74 -1.03 -13.21
C ASP A 28 -10.44 -1.15 -11.83
N ALA A 29 -9.65 -1.20 -10.75
CA ALA A 29 -10.15 -1.34 -9.39
C ALA A 29 -10.33 0.01 -8.68
N GLY A 30 -9.88 1.11 -9.29
CA GLY A 30 -9.89 2.45 -8.70
C GLY A 30 -9.06 2.57 -7.42
N ASN A 31 -8.07 1.69 -7.19
CA ASN A 31 -7.26 1.68 -5.98
C ASN A 31 -5.81 2.09 -6.24
N VAL A 32 -5.16 2.59 -5.19
CA VAL A 32 -3.75 3.01 -5.23
C VAL A 32 -3.02 2.27 -4.12
N ARG A 33 -1.88 1.66 -4.47
CA ARG A 33 -0.98 1.05 -3.50
C ARG A 33 0.05 2.08 -3.07
N ILE A 34 0.08 2.39 -1.78
CA ILE A 34 0.95 3.41 -1.20
C ILE A 34 1.87 2.74 -0.17
N GLN A 35 3.14 3.09 -0.21
CA GLN A 35 4.12 2.77 0.83
C GLN A 35 4.36 4.01 1.68
N ILE A 36 4.36 3.84 2.99
CA ILE A 36 4.67 4.89 3.95
C ILE A 36 5.83 4.39 4.81
N GLU A 37 6.95 5.09 4.75
CA GLU A 37 8.07 4.92 5.64
C GLU A 37 8.09 6.11 6.59
N ALA A 38 8.09 5.83 7.89
CA ALA A 38 8.13 6.84 8.93
C ALA A 38 8.94 6.31 10.12
N PRO A 39 9.49 7.19 10.97
CA PRO A 39 10.20 6.77 12.16
C PRO A 39 9.23 6.16 13.19
N ASP A 40 9.74 5.29 14.07
CA ASP A 40 8.91 4.51 15.01
C ASP A 40 8.01 5.34 15.95
N PHE A 41 8.40 6.59 16.22
CA PHE A 41 7.62 7.50 17.06
C PHE A 41 6.41 8.11 16.34
N VAL A 42 6.31 7.95 15.01
CA VAL A 42 5.20 8.43 14.19
C VAL A 42 4.24 7.28 13.93
N ALA A 43 3.04 7.37 14.49
CA ALA A 43 1.99 6.38 14.23
C ALA A 43 1.45 6.55 12.79
N VAL A 44 1.49 5.45 12.01
CA VAL A 44 0.85 5.37 10.69
C VAL A 44 -0.43 4.55 10.82
N GLN A 45 -1.57 5.13 10.43
CA GLN A 45 -2.88 4.49 10.55
C GLN A 45 -3.63 4.60 9.22
N CYS A 46 -4.25 3.51 8.79
CA CYS A 46 -5.28 3.54 7.76
C CYS A 46 -6.61 3.91 8.42
N ARG A 47 -7.31 4.90 7.88
CA ARG A 47 -8.71 5.16 8.24
C ARG A 47 -9.55 4.78 7.05
N ASP A 48 -10.35 3.74 7.18
CA ASP A 48 -11.38 3.47 6.18
C ASP A 48 -12.60 4.33 6.54
N VAL A 49 -13.30 4.81 5.51
CA VAL A 49 -14.50 5.64 5.70
C VAL A 49 -15.64 4.86 6.37
N ASP A 50 -15.60 3.52 6.29
CA ASP A 50 -16.61 2.61 6.83
C ASP A 50 -16.17 1.85 8.11
N SER A 51 -14.95 2.06 8.61
CA SER A 51 -14.46 1.36 9.80
C SER A 51 -14.67 2.19 11.08
N GLU A 52 -15.81 1.95 11.73
CA GLU A 52 -15.87 2.02 13.19
C GLU A 52 -14.68 1.19 13.71
N MET A 53 -13.81 1.79 14.55
CA MET A 53 -12.55 1.19 15.01
C MET A 53 -12.77 -0.20 15.62
N THR A 54 -12.74 -1.25 14.80
CA THR A 54 -12.51 -2.60 15.30
C THR A 54 -11.02 -2.82 15.31
N ASP A 55 -10.46 -2.89 16.51
CA ASP A 55 -9.12 -3.36 16.84
C ASP A 55 -8.86 -4.75 16.22
N ARG A 56 -8.59 -4.78 14.92
CA ARG A 56 -8.22 -5.97 14.18
C ARG A 56 -7.01 -5.60 13.35
N LYS A 57 -5.84 -5.94 13.89
CA LYS A 57 -4.58 -5.98 13.14
C LYS A 57 -4.79 -6.75 11.84
N PRO A 58 -4.65 -6.15 10.65
CA PRO A 58 -4.37 -6.95 9.48
C PRO A 58 -2.92 -7.43 9.62
N GLY A 59 -2.75 -8.71 9.98
CA GLY A 59 -1.47 -9.39 9.82
C GLY A 59 -1.02 -9.36 8.36
N PRO A 60 0.27 -9.61 8.06
CA PRO A 60 0.84 -9.39 6.75
C PRO A 60 0.19 -10.33 5.73
N VAL A 61 -0.52 -9.78 4.75
CA VAL A 61 -1.05 -10.56 3.62
C VAL A 61 0.04 -10.65 2.56
N ILE A 62 0.85 -11.72 2.63
CA ILE A 62 1.70 -12.14 1.52
C ILE A 62 0.95 -13.23 0.75
N THR A 63 0.23 -12.87 -0.30
CA THR A 63 -0.29 -13.83 -1.28
C THR A 63 0.71 -14.03 -2.41
N HIS A 64 1.71 -14.88 -2.20
CA HIS A 64 2.50 -15.46 -3.30
C HIS A 64 1.73 -16.64 -3.90
N LYS A 65 0.92 -16.38 -4.92
CA LYS A 65 0.32 -17.42 -5.76
C LYS A 65 0.94 -17.31 -7.15
N ARG A 66 1.82 -18.24 -7.51
CA ARG A 66 1.82 -18.94 -8.81
C ARG A 66 3.05 -19.83 -8.97
N ARG A 67 2.86 -21.15 -8.78
CA ARG A 67 3.46 -22.17 -9.64
C ARG A 67 2.71 -23.50 -9.47
N TRP A 68 1.78 -23.79 -10.37
CA TRP A 68 1.42 -25.17 -10.68
C TRP A 68 1.85 -25.41 -12.12
N ARG A 69 2.98 -26.09 -12.29
CA ARG A 69 3.32 -26.72 -13.56
C ARG A 69 2.59 -28.05 -13.59
N SER A 70 1.50 -28.13 -14.34
CA SER A 70 0.91 -29.41 -14.72
C SER A 70 1.80 -30.06 -15.78
N LEU A 71 2.59 -31.05 -15.36
CA LEU A 71 3.21 -32.02 -16.25
C LEU A 71 2.14 -33.04 -16.65
N VAL A 72 1.51 -32.86 -17.81
CA VAL A 72 0.97 -33.98 -18.60
C VAL A 72 0.98 -33.54 -20.07
N THR A 73 1.89 -34.11 -20.86
CA THR A 73 1.67 -34.27 -22.30
C THR A 73 1.90 -35.74 -22.63
N ARG A 74 0.92 -36.29 -23.34
CA ARG A 74 0.80 -37.68 -23.78
C ARG A 74 1.88 -38.05 -24.79
#